data_AF-A0A821RT55-F1
#
_entry.id   AF-A0A821RT55-F1
#
_cell.length_a   1.000
_cell.length_b   1.000
_cell.length_c   1.000
_cell.angle_alpha   90.00
_cell.angle_beta   90.00
_cell.angle_gamma   90.00
#
_symmetry.space_group_name_H-M   'P 1'
#
loop_
_entity.id
_entity.type
_entity.pdbx_description
1 polymer ?
#
loop_
_entity_poly.entity_id
_entity_poly.type
_entity_poly.pdbx_seq_one_letter_code
_entity_poly.pdbx_strand_id
1 'polypeptide(L)'
;YRSETIATDSLILPAIVHLMIRLRDRKEHVAFCTKLVQQLKSSIEKRFSGIINRINQSDIEGNDLFNDPAYFIATVLDSSFNFFWLHDLKLSANVTSRLKQNVIQLILDEMNEYLKVPSMKLFDKKTCSTPKPKQKKMFVYDDVYSDYSNDVIVMNPVAELEAYLNDPIRSNFSEY
;
A
#
# COMPACT_ATOMS: atom_id res chain seq x y z
N TYR A 1 3.61 15.24 20.29
CA TYR A 1 2.45 14.88 19.45
C TYR A 1 2.92 13.87 18.41
N ARG A 2 2.72 12.56 18.67
CA ARG A 2 2.79 11.56 17.59
C ARG A 2 1.43 11.60 16.92
N SER A 3 1.36 12.18 15.74
CA SER A 3 0.18 12.15 14.89
C SER A 3 -0.15 10.69 14.62
N GLU A 4 -1.30 10.20 15.09
CA GLU A 4 -1.88 8.99 14.52
C GLU A 4 -2.11 9.30 13.04
N THR A 5 -1.33 8.69 12.16
CA THR A 5 -1.53 8.80 10.71
C THR A 5 -2.84 8.08 10.41
N ILE A 6 -3.94 8.82 10.33
CA ILE A 6 -5.21 8.29 9.83
C ILE A 6 -4.92 7.72 8.44
N ALA A 7 -5.08 6.41 8.28
CA ALA A 7 -4.98 5.79 6.97
C ALA A 7 -6.15 6.29 6.13
N THR A 8 -5.83 7.12 5.13
CA THR A 8 -6.80 7.65 4.18
C THR A 8 -6.88 6.73 2.97
N ASP A 9 -8.06 6.61 2.37
CA ASP A 9 -8.24 5.84 1.14
C ASP A 9 -7.32 6.34 0.01
N SER A 10 -6.92 7.61 0.07
CA SER A 10 -5.95 8.23 -0.84
C SER A 10 -4.54 7.64 -0.79
N LEU A 11 -4.17 6.96 0.30
CA LEU A 11 -2.85 6.32 0.44
C LEU A 11 -2.80 4.92 -0.18
N ILE A 12 -3.96 4.28 -0.41
CA ILE A 12 -4.03 2.87 -0.83
C ILE A 12 -3.32 2.65 -2.16
N LEU A 13 -3.67 3.43 -3.19
CA LEU A 13 -3.08 3.30 -4.52
C LEU A 13 -1.57 3.63 -4.53
N PRO A 14 -1.09 4.77 -3.98
CA PRO A 14 0.34 5.06 -3.86
C PRO A 14 1.11 3.97 -3.12
N ALA A 15 0.56 3.44 -2.02
CA ALA A 15 1.22 2.40 -1.23
C ALA A 15 1.38 1.09 -2.01
N ILE A 16 0.33 0.65 -2.72
CA ILE A 16 0.37 -0.56 -3.54
C ILE A 16 1.39 -0.41 -4.68
N VAL A 17 1.35 0.72 -5.39
CA VAL A 17 2.29 1.03 -6.48
C VAL A 17 3.72 1.00 -5.96
N HIS A 18 3.99 1.68 -4.85
CA HIS A 18 5.32 1.74 -4.26
C HIS A 18 5.80 0.34 -3.82
N LEU A 19 4.94 -0.46 -3.18
CA LEU A 19 5.26 -1.84 -2.79
C LEU A 19 5.61 -2.70 -4.01
N MET A 20 4.82 -2.62 -5.08
CA MET A 20 5.08 -3.37 -6.31
C MET A 20 6.44 -3.04 -6.92
N ILE A 21 6.80 -1.76 -6.98
CA ILE A 21 8.08 -1.31 -7.52
C ILE A 21 9.22 -1.80 -6.64
N ARG A 22 9.08 -1.70 -5.31
CA ARG A 22 10.10 -2.19 -4.36
C ARG A 22 10.32 -3.69 -4.47
N LEU A 23 9.26 -4.46 -4.70
CA LEU A 23 9.36 -5.92 -4.88
C LEU A 23 9.90 -6.30 -6.26
N ARG A 24 9.73 -5.44 -7.27
CA ARG A 24 10.32 -5.62 -8.62
C ARG A 24 11.81 -5.26 -8.66
N ASP A 25 12.20 -4.16 -8.02
CA ASP A 25 13.56 -3.60 -8.08
C ASP A 25 14.54 -4.31 -7.10
N ARG A 26 14.04 -5.14 -6.17
CA ARG A 26 14.89 -5.98 -5.32
C ARG A 26 15.59 -7.06 -6.15
N LYS A 27 16.81 -6.75 -6.58
CA LYS A 27 17.79 -7.74 -7.06
C LYS A 27 18.05 -8.76 -5.96
N GLU A 28 18.38 -9.98 -6.38
CA GLU A 28 18.55 -11.23 -5.63
C GLU A 28 19.68 -11.21 -4.57
N HIS A 29 19.83 -10.11 -3.82
CA HIS A 29 20.93 -9.92 -2.87
C HIS A 29 20.89 -10.92 -1.71
N VAL A 30 19.76 -11.59 -1.47
CA VAL A 30 19.67 -12.70 -0.52
C VAL A 30 18.83 -13.81 -1.14
N ALA A 31 19.48 -14.86 -1.65
CA ALA A 31 18.81 -16.04 -2.23
C ALA A 31 17.75 -16.65 -1.29
N PHE A 32 17.96 -16.53 0.03
CA PHE A 32 17.02 -16.99 1.07
C PHE A 32 15.69 -16.22 1.08
N CYS A 33 15.71 -14.91 0.83
CA CYS A 33 14.49 -14.09 0.85
C CYS A 33 13.73 -14.13 -0.48
N THR A 34 14.30 -14.68 -1.54
CA THR A 34 13.68 -14.73 -2.88
C THR A 34 12.31 -15.38 -2.84
N LYS A 35 12.16 -16.51 -2.16
CA LYS A 35 10.87 -17.21 -2.03
C LYS A 35 9.84 -16.36 -1.28
N LEU A 36 10.25 -15.69 -0.20
CA LEU A 36 9.37 -14.82 0.57
C LEU A 36 8.94 -13.60 -0.24
N VAL A 37 9.86 -12.96 -0.97
CA VAL A 37 9.56 -11.83 -1.86
C VAL A 37 8.59 -12.26 -2.96
N GLN A 38 8.78 -13.43 -3.56
CA GLN A 38 7.86 -13.98 -4.56
C GLN A 38 6.46 -14.24 -3.97
N GLN A 39 6.38 -14.83 -2.79
CA GLN A 39 5.10 -15.06 -2.10
C GLN A 39 4.40 -13.75 -1.76
N LEU A 40 5.14 -12.75 -1.27
CA LEU A 40 4.59 -11.44 -0.96
C LEU A 40 4.10 -10.74 -2.24
N LYS A 41 4.90 -10.77 -3.32
CA LYS A 41 4.51 -10.25 -4.62
C LYS A 41 3.22 -10.89 -5.12
N SER A 42 3.16 -12.22 -5.11
CA SER A 42 1.95 -12.97 -5.52
C SER A 42 0.75 -12.64 -4.65
N SER A 43 0.94 -12.50 -3.32
CA SER A 43 -0.14 -12.11 -2.42
C SER A 43 -0.66 -10.70 -2.70
N ILE A 44 0.21 -9.75 -3.05
CA ILE A 44 -0.18 -8.38 -3.40
C ILE A 44 -0.90 -8.37 -4.75
N GLU A 45 -0.32 -9.03 -5.76
CA GLU A 45 -0.92 -9.13 -7.10
C GLU A 45 -2.31 -9.74 -7.07
N LYS A 46 -2.51 -10.80 -6.28
CA LYS A 46 -3.81 -11.45 -6.12
C LYS A 46 -4.82 -10.62 -5.32
N ARG A 47 -4.38 -9.92 -4.27
CA ARG A 47 -5.31 -9.17 -3.41
C ARG A 47 -5.73 -7.86 -4.06
N PHE A 48 -4.83 -7.21 -4.77
CA PHE A 48 -5.06 -5.89 -5.36
C PHE A 48 -5.15 -5.96 -6.90
N SER A 49 -5.57 -7.09 -7.45
CA SER A 49 -5.63 -7.30 -8.90
C SER A 49 -6.52 -6.28 -9.61
N GLY A 50 -7.58 -5.77 -8.98
CA GLY A 50 -8.44 -4.74 -9.56
C GLY A 50 -7.68 -3.44 -9.82
N ILE A 51 -6.94 -2.95 -8.82
CA ILE A 51 -6.07 -1.77 -8.97
C ILE A 51 -4.99 -2.04 -10.02
N ILE A 52 -4.34 -3.19 -9.94
CA ILE A 52 -3.20 -3.54 -10.80
C ILE A 52 -3.64 -3.67 -12.26
N ASN A 53 -4.77 -4.32 -12.52
CA ASN A 53 -5.32 -4.48 -13.87
C ASN A 53 -5.75 -3.14 -14.45
N ARG A 54 -6.33 -2.24 -13.65
CA ARG A 54 -6.63 -0.86 -14.08
C ARG A 54 -5.37 -0.09 -14.48
N ILE A 55 -4.30 -0.18 -13.67
CA ILE A 55 -3.00 0.44 -13.98
C ILE A 55 -2.41 -0.14 -15.26
N ASN A 56 -2.46 -1.46 -15.40
CA ASN A 56 -1.95 -2.19 -16.57
C ASN A 56 -2.87 -2.10 -17.79
N GLN A 57 -4.04 -1.45 -17.67
CA GLN A 57 -5.05 -1.34 -18.72
C GLN A 57 -5.45 -2.72 -19.26
N SER A 58 -5.53 -3.69 -18.36
CA SER A 58 -5.92 -5.08 -18.63
C SER A 58 -7.40 -5.30 -18.29
N ASP A 59 -7.98 -6.35 -18.84
CA ASP A 59 -9.37 -6.73 -18.53
C ASP A 59 -9.53 -7.00 -17.03
N ILE A 60 -10.69 -6.61 -16.50
CA ILE A 60 -10.98 -6.70 -15.08
C ILE A 60 -12.09 -7.73 -14.88
N GLU A 61 -11.82 -8.74 -14.05
CA GLU A 61 -12.82 -9.72 -13.67
C GLU A 61 -13.85 -9.10 -12.71
N GLY A 62 -15.12 -9.44 -12.90
CA GLY A 62 -16.26 -8.72 -12.31
C GLY A 62 -16.49 -8.85 -10.81
N ASN A 63 -15.54 -9.36 -10.02
CA ASN A 63 -15.71 -9.56 -8.57
C ASN A 63 -14.46 -9.22 -7.72
N ASP A 64 -13.58 -8.35 -8.23
CA ASP A 64 -12.39 -7.95 -7.49
C ASP A 64 -12.69 -6.86 -6.45
N LEU A 65 -12.38 -7.13 -5.18
CA LEU A 65 -12.67 -6.26 -4.03
C LEU A 65 -11.98 -4.89 -4.11
N PHE A 66 -10.85 -4.80 -4.83
CA PHE A 66 -10.08 -3.56 -4.99
C PHE A 66 -10.28 -2.95 -6.38
N ASN A 67 -11.35 -3.31 -7.09
CA ASN A 67 -11.68 -2.72 -8.37
C ASN A 67 -12.44 -1.39 -8.30
N ASP A 68 -12.74 -0.90 -7.10
CA ASP A 68 -13.53 0.32 -6.92
C ASP A 68 -12.80 1.57 -7.46
N PRO A 69 -13.41 2.37 -8.38
CA PRO A 69 -12.86 3.65 -8.82
C PRO A 69 -12.54 4.63 -7.69
N ALA A 70 -13.18 4.51 -6.53
CA ALA A 70 -12.98 5.36 -5.36
C ALA A 70 -11.50 5.46 -4.93
N TYR A 71 -10.72 4.38 -5.06
CA TYR A 71 -9.28 4.40 -4.73
C TYR A 71 -8.50 5.37 -5.63
N PHE A 72 -8.85 5.45 -6.92
CA PHE A 72 -8.23 6.37 -7.87
C PHE A 72 -8.71 7.80 -7.64
N ILE A 73 -10.01 7.97 -7.40
CA ILE A 73 -10.62 9.29 -7.13
C ILE A 73 -10.01 9.89 -5.86
N ALA A 74 -10.00 9.15 -4.74
CA ALA A 74 -9.45 9.61 -3.47
C ALA A 74 -7.97 10.01 -3.60
N THR A 75 -7.19 9.23 -4.34
CA THR A 75 -5.77 9.53 -4.59
C THR A 75 -5.57 10.80 -5.41
N VAL A 76 -6.36 10.98 -6.48
CA VAL A 76 -6.25 12.16 -7.36
C VAL A 76 -6.70 13.44 -6.66
N LEU A 77 -7.72 13.35 -5.80
CA LEU A 77 -8.23 14.49 -5.03
C LEU A 77 -7.32 14.90 -3.86
N ASP A 78 -6.47 14.00 -3.38
CA ASP A 78 -5.48 14.32 -2.35
C ASP A 78 -4.31 15.07 -2.96
N SER A 79 -4.11 16.33 -2.55
CA SER A 79 -3.02 17.19 -3.02
C SER A 79 -1.63 16.61 -2.77
N SER A 80 -1.50 15.72 -1.77
CA SER A 80 -0.24 15.08 -1.41
C SER A 80 0.17 13.99 -2.40
N PHE A 81 -0.81 13.33 -3.05
CA PHE A 81 -0.57 12.20 -3.94
C PHE A 81 -0.89 12.53 -5.40
N ASN A 82 -2.08 13.06 -5.69
CA ASN A 82 -2.54 13.45 -7.01
C ASN A 82 -2.12 12.42 -8.09
N PHE A 83 -1.39 12.84 -9.14
CA PHE A 83 -0.78 11.96 -10.14
C PHE A 83 0.70 11.66 -9.86
N PHE A 84 1.25 12.03 -8.71
CA PHE A 84 2.69 11.88 -8.42
C PHE A 84 3.13 10.41 -8.37
N TRP A 85 2.25 9.50 -7.94
CA TRP A 85 2.50 8.05 -7.92
C TRP A 85 2.80 7.46 -9.31
N LEU A 86 2.43 8.15 -10.40
CA LEU A 86 2.80 7.73 -11.76
C LEU A 86 4.31 7.82 -12.02
N HIS A 87 5.01 8.75 -11.36
CA HIS A 87 6.46 8.90 -11.51
C HIS A 87 7.20 7.66 -10.99
N ASP A 88 6.67 7.03 -9.95
CA ASP A 88 7.28 5.85 -9.34
C ASP A 88 7.28 4.66 -10.31
N LEU A 89 6.28 4.56 -11.20
CA LEU A 89 6.13 3.44 -12.13
C LEU A 89 7.21 3.38 -13.23
N LYS A 90 8.03 4.44 -13.40
CA LYS A 90 9.11 4.52 -14.41
C LYS A 90 8.65 4.16 -15.83
N LEU A 91 7.42 4.52 -16.19
CA LEU A 91 6.84 4.25 -17.50
C LEU A 91 7.32 5.28 -18.53
N SER A 92 7.22 4.94 -19.83
CA SER A 92 7.49 5.92 -20.88
C SER A 92 6.47 7.07 -20.84
N ALA A 93 6.85 8.25 -21.35
CA ALA A 93 6.00 9.44 -21.33
C ALA A 93 4.63 9.20 -22.00
N ASN A 94 4.61 8.44 -23.10
CA ASN A 94 3.39 8.09 -23.82
C ASN A 94 2.47 7.19 -22.98
N VAL A 95 3.02 6.17 -22.33
CA VAL A 95 2.26 5.25 -21.47
C VAL A 95 1.72 5.99 -20.25
N THR A 96 2.55 6.82 -19.63
CA THR A 96 2.15 7.66 -18.47
C THR A 96 1.00 8.59 -18.82
N SER A 97 1.08 9.26 -19.98
CA SER A 97 0.04 10.16 -20.46
C SER A 97 -1.26 9.41 -20.72
N ARG A 98 -1.19 8.23 -21.35
CA ARG A 98 -2.37 7.38 -21.60
C ARG A 98 -3.01 6.91 -20.30
N LEU A 99 -2.21 6.45 -19.34
CA LEU A 99 -2.71 6.04 -18.02
C LEU A 99 -3.38 7.21 -17.29
N LYS A 100 -2.77 8.40 -17.31
CA LYS A 100 -3.36 9.61 -16.74
C LYS A 100 -4.72 9.92 -17.37
N GLN A 101 -4.83 9.88 -18.70
CA GLN A 101 -6.10 10.09 -19.40
C GLN A 101 -7.15 9.03 -19.03
N ASN A 102 -6.76 7.76 -18.91
CA ASN A 102 -7.69 6.70 -18.49
C ASN A 102 -8.19 6.92 -17.06
N VAL A 103 -7.34 7.35 -16.13
CA VAL A 103 -7.76 7.69 -14.77
C VAL A 103 -8.69 8.89 -14.76
N ILE A 104 -8.43 9.92 -15.58
CA ILE A 104 -9.34 11.06 -15.72
C ILE A 104 -10.70 10.60 -16.26
N GLN A 105 -10.71 9.77 -17.32
CA GLN A 105 -11.94 9.24 -17.90
C GLN A 105 -12.73 8.41 -16.88
N LEU A 106 -12.04 7.56 -16.11
CA LEU A 106 -12.65 6.78 -15.03
C LEU A 106 -13.38 7.69 -14.03
N ILE A 107 -12.75 8.79 -13.62
CA ILE A 107 -13.34 9.76 -12.70
C ILE A 107 -14.57 10.42 -13.33
N LEU A 108 -14.49 10.82 -14.60
CA LEU A 108 -15.60 11.44 -15.33
C LEU A 108 -16.78 10.47 -15.49
N ASP A 109 -16.53 9.21 -15.80
CA ASP A 109 -17.55 8.17 -15.92
C ASP A 109 -18.27 7.97 -14.58
N GLU A 110 -17.52 7.86 -13.49
CA GLU A 110 -18.07 7.74 -12.14
C GLU A 110 -18.92 8.98 -11.78
N MET A 111 -18.43 10.19 -12.04
CA MET A 111 -19.20 11.42 -11.83
C MET A 111 -20.51 11.45 -12.62
N ASN A 112 -20.48 10.98 -13.88
CA ASN A 112 -21.66 10.94 -14.74
C ASN A 112 -22.68 9.91 -14.25
N GLU A 113 -22.25 8.78 -13.70
CA GLU A 113 -23.15 7.81 -13.07
C GLU A 113 -23.87 8.42 -11.85
N TYR A 114 -23.17 9.19 -11.00
CA TYR A 114 -23.81 9.93 -9.90
C TYR A 114 -24.82 11.00 -10.38
N LEU A 115 -24.61 11.60 -11.54
CA LEU A 115 -25.52 12.62 -12.11
C LEU A 115 -26.77 12.02 -12.77
N LYS A 116 -26.74 10.75 -13.17
CA LYS A 116 -27.90 10.02 -13.74
C LYS A 116 -28.89 9.56 -12.67
N VAL A 117 -28.48 9.51 -11.40
CA VAL A 117 -29.38 9.18 -10.29
C VAL A 117 -30.17 10.45 -9.91
N PRO A 118 -31.51 10.48 -10.05
CA PRO A 118 -32.30 11.62 -9.60
C PRO A 118 -32.11 11.79 -8.09
N SER A 119 -31.58 12.95 -7.69
CA SER A 119 -31.30 13.41 -6.31
C SER A 119 -32.03 12.59 -5.24
N MET A 120 -31.40 11.51 -4.78
CA MET A 120 -31.87 10.73 -3.65
C MET A 120 -31.19 11.27 -2.41
N LYS A 121 -31.97 12.10 -1.70
CA LYS A 121 -31.99 12.28 -0.24
C LYS A 121 -30.65 12.12 0.47
N LEU A 122 -30.09 13.28 0.82
CA LEU A 122 -29.28 13.55 2.00
C LEU A 122 -29.31 12.39 3.01
N PHE A 123 -28.18 11.70 3.14
CA PHE A 123 -27.83 10.73 4.18
C PHE A 123 -28.87 10.56 5.29
N ASP A 124 -29.70 9.52 5.18
CA ASP A 124 -30.32 8.96 6.38
C ASP A 124 -29.19 8.45 7.27
N LYS A 125 -28.98 9.14 8.40
CA LYS A 125 -28.16 8.69 9.53
C LYS A 125 -28.67 7.33 10.02
N LYS A 126 -28.29 6.25 9.35
CA LYS A 126 -28.21 4.95 9.98
C LYS A 126 -26.93 4.96 10.78
N THR A 127 -27.09 5.01 12.09
CA THR A 127 -26.05 4.81 13.09
C THR A 127 -25.29 3.51 12.77
N CYS A 128 -24.16 3.64 12.08
CA CYS A 128 -23.15 2.59 12.03
C CYS A 128 -22.53 2.56 13.44
N SER A 129 -22.90 1.56 14.24
CA SER A 129 -22.25 1.32 15.52
C SER A 129 -20.81 0.93 15.23
N THR A 130 -19.89 1.88 15.39
CA THR A 130 -18.46 1.61 15.45
C THR A 130 -18.22 0.47 16.43
N PRO A 131 -17.55 -0.63 16.04
CA PRO A 131 -17.13 -1.65 17.00
C PRO A 131 -16.25 -0.96 18.03
N LYS A 132 -16.62 -1.06 19.32
CA LYS A 132 -15.79 -0.52 20.40
C LYS A 132 -14.37 -1.10 20.26
N PRO A 133 -13.31 -0.28 20.28
CA PRO A 133 -11.95 -0.78 20.23
C PRO A 133 -11.74 -1.68 21.45
N LYS A 134 -11.62 -2.98 21.20
CA LYS A 134 -11.11 -3.90 22.23
C LYS A 134 -9.66 -3.48 22.44
N GLN A 135 -9.37 -2.90 23.60
CA GLN A 135 -8.00 -2.65 24.03
C GLN A 135 -7.27 -4.00 24.01
N LYS A 136 -6.47 -4.24 22.98
CA LYS A 136 -5.42 -5.24 23.06
C LYS A 136 -4.48 -4.70 24.14
N LYS A 137 -4.22 -5.50 25.17
CA LYS A 137 -3.13 -5.23 26.12
C LYS A 137 -1.86 -5.15 25.29
N MET A 138 -1.41 -3.93 24.98
CA MET A 138 -0.09 -3.73 24.41
C MET A 138 0.91 -4.18 25.46
N PHE A 139 1.87 -5.00 25.04
CA PHE A 139 3.02 -5.32 25.86
C PHE A 139 3.70 -4.01 26.23
N VAL A 140 3.81 -3.76 27.53
CA VAL A 140 4.63 -2.68 28.09
C VAL A 140 6.07 -3.15 27.91
N TYR A 141 6.82 -2.45 27.05
CA TYR A 141 8.27 -2.55 27.06
C TYR A 141 8.76 -1.51 28.06
N ASP A 142 9.55 -1.93 29.04
CA ASP A 142 10.21 -1.01 29.95
C ASP A 142 11.15 -0.11 29.14
N ASP A 143 10.88 1.20 29.18
CA ASP A 143 11.72 2.23 28.56
C ASP A 143 13.06 2.32 29.30
N VAL A 144 14.04 1.54 28.85
CA VAL A 144 15.44 1.76 29.22
C VAL A 144 15.94 2.95 28.41
N TYR A 145 15.92 4.13 29.04
CA TYR A 145 16.62 5.32 28.56
C TYR A 145 18.10 5.02 28.38
N SER A 146 18.55 4.86 27.14
CA SER A 146 19.95 5.04 26.76
C SER A 146 20.08 6.25 25.84
N ASP A 147 20.92 7.20 26.26
CA ASP A 147 21.35 8.40 25.55
C ASP A 147 21.59 8.15 24.05
N TYR A 148 20.80 8.80 23.19
CA TYR A 148 21.02 8.78 21.75
C TYR A 148 22.00 9.89 21.37
N SER A 149 23.25 9.51 21.13
CA SER A 149 24.10 10.24 20.19
C SER A 149 23.53 10.08 18.78
N ASN A 150 23.38 11.20 18.07
CA ASN A 150 22.83 11.31 16.72
C ASN A 150 23.78 10.70 15.67
N ASP A 151 23.79 9.38 15.56
CA ASP A 151 24.18 8.69 14.33
C ASP A 151 23.03 7.76 13.97
N VAL A 152 22.14 8.21 13.09
CA VAL A 152 21.10 7.35 12.53
C VAL A 152 21.79 6.38 11.58
N ILE A 153 22.28 5.27 12.13
CA ILE A 153 22.70 4.11 11.36
C ILE A 153 21.43 3.57 10.70
N VAL A 154 21.17 4.00 9.46
CA VAL A 154 20.17 3.36 8.60
C VAL A 154 20.72 1.98 8.25
N MET A 155 20.49 1.01 9.13
CA MET A 155 20.90 -0.38 8.87
C MET A 155 20.14 -0.90 7.65
N ASN A 156 20.89 -1.50 6.74
CA ASN A 156 20.31 -2.19 5.60
C ASN A 156 19.62 -3.47 6.13
N PRO A 157 18.29 -3.63 5.96
CA PRO A 157 17.57 -4.80 6.48
C PRO A 157 18.07 -6.12 5.90
N VAL A 158 18.71 -6.09 4.73
CA VAL A 158 19.41 -7.25 4.17
C VAL A 158 20.63 -7.63 5.01
N ALA A 159 21.44 -6.64 5.39
CA ALA A 159 22.63 -6.86 6.20
C ALA A 159 22.28 -7.31 7.63
N GLU A 160 21.17 -6.83 8.19
CA GLU A 160 20.66 -7.28 9.49
C GLU A 160 20.22 -8.75 9.44
N LEU A 161 19.49 -9.15 8.40
CA LEU A 161 19.10 -10.55 8.19
C LEU A 161 20.31 -11.46 7.98
N GLU A 162 21.30 -11.02 7.20
CA GLU A 162 22.55 -11.77 7.02
C GLU A 162 23.34 -11.89 8.33
N ALA A 163 23.41 -10.81 9.14
CA ALA A 163 24.03 -10.85 10.45
C ALA A 163 23.33 -11.84 11.38
N TYR A 164 21.99 -11.83 11.43
CA TYR A 164 21.21 -12.79 12.21
C TYR A 164 21.41 -14.24 11.73
N LEU A 165 21.44 -14.47 10.41
CA LEU A 165 21.65 -15.81 9.86
C LEU A 165 23.01 -16.40 10.26
N ASN A 166 24.02 -15.53 10.37
CA ASN A 166 25.40 -15.87 10.75
C ASN A 166 25.63 -15.82 12.27
N ASP A 167 24.63 -15.46 13.07
CA ASP A 167 24.75 -15.39 14.52
C ASP A 167 24.82 -16.80 15.14
N PRO A 168 25.90 -17.18 15.85
CA PRO A 168 26.04 -18.49 16.48
C PRO A 168 24.99 -18.76 17.58
N ILE A 169 24.34 -17.73 18.11
CA ILE A 169 23.28 -17.85 19.12
C ILE A 169 21.95 -18.26 18.47
N ARG A 170 21.78 -18.06 17.15
CA ARG A 170 20.55 -18.41 16.41
C ARG A 170 20.12 -19.87 16.59
N SER A 171 21.07 -20.80 16.69
CA SER A 171 20.80 -22.23 16.90
C SER A 171 19.97 -22.50 18.17
N ASN A 172 20.09 -21.65 19.19
CA ASN A 172 19.35 -21.79 20.46
C ASN A 172 17.85 -21.48 20.31
N PHE A 173 17.43 -20.87 19.21
CA PHE A 173 16.03 -20.51 18.93
C PHE A 173 15.36 -21.41 17.89
N SER A 174 16.09 -22.36 17.31
CA SER A 174 15.57 -23.21 16.22
C SER A 174 14.98 -24.55 16.69
N GLU A 175 14.94 -24.81 18.00
CA GLU A 175 14.47 -26.08 18.60
C GLU A 175 13.01 -26.05 19.11
N TYR A 176 12.21 -25.03 18.79
CA TYR A 176 10.78 -24.95 19.14
C TYR A 176 9.86 -25.15 17.95
#